data_AF-A0A9X4B4Y3-F1
#
_entry.id   AF-A0A9X4B4Y3-F1
#
_cell.length_a   1.000
_cell.length_b   1.000
_cell.length_c   1.000
_cell.angle_alpha   90.00
_cell.angle_beta   90.00
_cell.angle_gamma   90.00
#
_symmetry.space_group_name_H-M   'P 1'
#
loop_
_entity.id
_entity.type
_entity.pdbx_description
1 polymer ?
#
loop_
_entity_poly.entity_id
_entity_poly.type
_entity_poly.pdbx_seq_one_letter_code
_entity_poly.pdbx_strand_id
1 'polypeptide(L)'
;KSKIKNKAAKINAQVNEALQGGHIPSDEEYEAKAAAESLEKEVKRNKHIIETSISICLASTKEKIVRNNTKVLMEYFNKSLKFELINPYTDQYRIFLDFIPANSNYNRDFIQLVPMETLAGGVFGASDHLGDSVGAYIGYTVNGNRKVYLYMGRATKLNKSPAMGIYGNLGGGKSFNANLIVVLHVLFGSSALIFDPKSERSHWADKLDFMRDLISIVRLTPNDEDKGKLDPFNLYNDNIDEACDLAFN
;
A
#
# COMPACT_ATOMS: atom_id res chain seq x y z
N LYS A 1 34.21 -0.57 10.99
CA LYS A 1 35.26 0.09 10.16
C LYS A 1 36.30 -0.90 9.58
N SER A 2 36.95 -1.79 10.35
CA SER A 2 37.93 -2.74 9.79
C SER A 2 37.32 -3.77 8.82
N LYS A 3 36.14 -4.32 9.12
CA LYS A 3 35.43 -5.27 8.24
C LYS A 3 35.15 -4.71 6.82
N ILE A 4 34.82 -3.41 6.73
CA ILE A 4 34.51 -2.75 5.44
C ILE A 4 35.78 -2.52 4.63
N LYS A 5 36.85 -2.04 5.28
CA LYS A 5 38.17 -1.92 4.65
C LYS A 5 38.67 -3.28 4.14
N ASN A 6 38.47 -4.35 4.89
CA ASN A 6 38.86 -5.71 4.47
C ASN A 6 38.03 -6.18 3.26
N LYS A 7 36.73 -5.87 3.21
CA LYS A 7 35.86 -6.21 2.07
C LYS A 7 36.24 -5.41 0.81
N ALA A 8 36.46 -4.11 0.94
CA ALA A 8 36.93 -3.26 -0.15
C ALA A 8 38.32 -3.68 -0.66
N ALA A 9 39.23 -4.04 0.25
CA ALA A 9 40.55 -4.56 -0.12
C ALA A 9 40.47 -5.88 -0.90
N LYS A 10 39.57 -6.79 -0.53
CA LYS A 10 39.34 -8.04 -1.28
C LYS A 10 38.79 -7.79 -2.67
N ILE A 11 37.79 -6.93 -2.83
CA ILE A 11 37.20 -6.59 -4.13
C ILE A 11 38.25 -5.91 -5.03
N ASN A 12 39.03 -4.99 -4.48
CA ASN A 12 40.13 -4.35 -5.21
C ASN A 12 41.22 -5.34 -5.62
N ALA A 13 41.54 -6.33 -4.78
CA ALA A 13 42.50 -7.37 -5.12
C ALA A 13 42.02 -8.24 -6.30
N GLN A 14 40.74 -8.64 -6.30
CA GLN A 14 40.15 -9.43 -7.40
C GLN A 14 40.17 -8.67 -8.73
N VAL A 15 39.77 -7.39 -8.74
CA VAL A 15 39.80 -6.55 -9.95
C VAL A 15 41.23 -6.37 -10.46
N ASN A 16 42.20 -6.16 -9.57
CA ASN A 16 43.60 -6.02 -9.95
C ASN A 16 44.21 -7.33 -10.48
N GLU A 17 43.81 -8.48 -9.94
CA GLU A 17 44.23 -9.80 -10.40
C GLU A 17 43.68 -10.08 -11.81
N ALA A 18 42.41 -9.75 -12.08
CA ALA A 18 41.83 -9.86 -13.42
C ALA A 18 42.57 -9.01 -14.46
N LEU A 19 42.91 -7.76 -14.10
CA LEU A 19 43.68 -6.85 -14.95
C LEU A 19 45.12 -7.34 -15.19
N GLN A 20 45.79 -7.88 -14.17
CA GLN A 20 47.13 -8.47 -14.29
C GLN A 20 47.14 -9.75 -15.12
N GLY A 21 46.05 -10.52 -15.10
CA GLY A 21 45.85 -11.70 -15.94
C GLY A 21 45.49 -11.39 -17.40
N GLY A 22 45.38 -10.11 -17.79
CA GLY A 22 44.99 -9.69 -19.14
C GLY A 22 43.50 -9.89 -19.44
N HIS A 23 42.67 -10.13 -18.41
CA HIS A 23 41.23 -10.22 -18.55
C HIS A 23 40.59 -8.85 -18.33
N ILE A 24 39.57 -8.53 -19.14
CA ILE A 24 38.73 -7.34 -18.95
C ILE A 24 37.78 -7.67 -17.79
N PRO A 25 37.79 -6.89 -16.69
CA PRO A 25 36.87 -7.11 -15.59
C PRO A 25 35.43 -6.99 -16.07
N SER A 26 34.55 -7.86 -15.58
CA SER A 26 33.13 -7.85 -15.91
C SER A 26 32.43 -6.58 -15.40
N ASP A 27 31.30 -6.22 -16.00
CA ASP A 27 30.50 -5.08 -15.55
C ASP A 27 30.08 -5.23 -14.07
N GLU A 28 29.82 -6.47 -13.61
CA GLU A 28 29.50 -6.79 -12.21
C GLU A 28 30.66 -6.47 -11.25
N GLU A 29 31.91 -6.70 -11.65
CA GLU A 29 33.09 -6.39 -10.84
C GLU A 29 33.32 -4.89 -10.72
N TYR A 30 33.03 -4.13 -11.78
CA TYR A 30 33.06 -2.67 -11.75
C TYR A 30 31.95 -2.09 -10.87
N GLU A 31 30.72 -2.61 -10.97
CA GLU A 31 29.61 -2.22 -10.10
C GLU A 31 29.92 -2.55 -8.63
N ALA A 32 30.47 -3.72 -8.35
CA ALA A 32 30.87 -4.12 -7.00
C ALA A 32 31.95 -3.19 -6.41
N LYS A 33 32.92 -2.76 -7.22
CA LYS A 33 33.94 -1.79 -6.81
C LYS A 33 33.32 -0.42 -6.53
N ALA A 34 32.46 0.08 -7.42
CA ALA A 34 31.76 1.35 -7.22
C ALA A 34 30.88 1.34 -5.95
N ALA A 35 30.17 0.24 -5.71
CA ALA A 35 29.37 0.04 -4.49
C ALA A 35 30.24 0.01 -3.23
N ALA A 36 31.40 -0.66 -3.27
CA ALA A 36 32.34 -0.68 -2.16
C ALA A 36 32.91 0.71 -1.83
N GLU A 37 33.29 1.49 -2.85
CA GLU A 37 33.76 2.86 -2.67
C GLU A 37 32.66 3.79 -2.13
N SER A 38 31.43 3.62 -2.61
CA SER A 38 30.27 4.34 -2.09
C SER A 38 30.05 4.03 -0.61
N LEU A 39 30.07 2.74 -0.24
CA LEU A 39 29.95 2.30 1.14
C LEU A 39 31.07 2.88 2.02
N GLU A 40 32.32 2.89 1.55
CA GLU A 40 33.43 3.52 2.29
C GLU A 40 33.24 5.02 2.50
N LYS A 41 32.74 5.75 1.49
CA LYS A 41 32.41 7.17 1.61
C LYS A 41 31.31 7.40 2.65
N GLU A 42 30.28 6.56 2.67
CA GLU A 42 29.20 6.65 3.66
C GLU A 42 29.66 6.35 5.09
N VAL A 43 30.56 5.37 5.26
CA VAL A 43 31.19 5.06 6.55
C VAL A 43 31.96 6.27 7.08
N LYS A 44 32.70 6.97 6.21
CA LYS A 44 33.47 8.16 6.59
C LYS A 44 32.55 9.33 6.96
N ARG A 45 31.34 9.40 6.40
CA ARG A 45 30.33 10.45 6.67
C ARG A 45 29.55 10.27 7.98
N ASN A 46 29.90 9.30 8.84
CA ASN A 46 29.20 8.99 10.10
C ASN A 46 27.72 8.59 9.92
N LYS A 47 27.38 7.80 8.91
CA LYS A 47 26.06 7.16 8.82
C LYS A 47 26.02 5.88 9.68
N HIS A 48 24.86 5.61 10.29
CA HIS A 48 24.61 4.38 11.04
C HIS A 48 24.62 3.18 10.10
N ILE A 49 25.60 2.29 10.27
CA ILE A 49 25.75 1.04 9.50
C ILE A 49 25.38 -0.11 10.42
N ILE A 50 24.58 -1.03 9.91
CA ILE A 50 24.03 -2.15 10.67
C ILE A 50 24.48 -3.48 10.05
N GLU A 51 24.80 -4.45 10.90
CA GLU A 51 24.94 -5.86 10.48
C GLU A 51 23.52 -6.38 10.21
N THR A 52 23.23 -6.73 8.96
CA THR A 52 21.91 -7.17 8.52
C THR A 52 22.02 -8.50 7.82
N SER A 53 21.12 -9.42 8.14
CA SER A 53 20.84 -10.62 7.37
C SER A 53 19.33 -10.73 7.19
N ILE A 54 18.90 -11.06 5.98
CA ILE A 54 17.47 -11.17 5.64
C ILE A 54 17.23 -12.62 5.23
N SER A 55 16.36 -13.30 5.98
CA SER A 55 15.95 -14.67 5.69
C SER A 55 14.45 -14.70 5.45
N ILE A 56 14.02 -15.47 4.44
CA ILE A 56 12.61 -15.63 4.09
C ILE A 56 12.23 -17.09 4.26
N CYS A 57 11.27 -17.36 5.17
CA CYS A 57 10.73 -18.70 5.38
C CYS A 57 9.34 -18.81 4.76
N LEU A 58 9.18 -19.78 3.85
CA LEU A 58 7.88 -20.10 3.24
C LEU A 58 7.38 -21.43 3.84
N ALA A 59 6.14 -21.43 4.33
CA ALA A 59 5.52 -22.61 4.94
C ALA A 59 4.21 -22.99 4.22
N SER A 60 3.98 -24.28 4.04
CA SER A 60 2.72 -24.85 3.56
C SER A 60 2.62 -26.31 4.00
N THR A 61 1.42 -26.87 4.03
CA THR A 61 1.19 -28.30 4.31
C THR A 61 1.59 -29.22 3.15
N LYS A 62 1.86 -28.66 1.96
CA LYS A 62 2.24 -29.42 0.75
C LYS A 62 3.62 -28.97 0.25
N GLU A 63 4.56 -29.90 0.19
CA GLU A 63 5.94 -29.65 -0.28
C GLU A 63 5.99 -29.01 -1.68
N LYS A 64 5.16 -29.50 -2.60
CA LYS A 64 5.09 -28.95 -3.97
C LYS A 64 4.77 -27.45 -3.99
N ILE A 65 3.92 -26.98 -3.08
CA ILE A 65 3.55 -25.57 -3.00
C ILE A 65 4.74 -24.75 -2.51
N VAL A 66 5.42 -25.19 -1.45
CA VAL A 66 6.61 -24.50 -0.94
C VAL A 66 7.68 -24.39 -2.03
N ARG A 67 8.02 -25.51 -2.68
CA ARG A 67 9.03 -25.51 -3.75
C ARG A 67 8.66 -24.58 -4.92
N ASN A 68 7.39 -24.58 -5.33
CA ASN A 68 6.94 -23.70 -6.41
C ASN A 68 7.02 -22.22 -5.99
N ASN A 69 6.52 -21.89 -4.79
CA ASN A 69 6.54 -20.53 -4.27
C ASN A 69 7.97 -20.02 -4.05
N THR A 70 8.90 -20.87 -3.58
CA THR A 70 10.32 -20.52 -3.46
C THR A 70 10.92 -20.17 -4.82
N LYS A 71 10.63 -20.96 -5.88
CA LYS A 71 11.11 -20.64 -7.24
C LYS A 71 10.56 -19.31 -7.74
N VAL A 72 9.26 -19.08 -7.62
CA VAL A 72 8.61 -17.83 -8.03
C VAL A 72 9.20 -16.64 -7.28
N LEU A 73 9.43 -16.78 -5.96
CA LEU A 73 10.04 -15.74 -5.14
C LEU A 73 11.46 -15.44 -5.60
N MET A 74 12.30 -16.47 -5.79
CA MET A 74 13.67 -16.29 -6.28
C MET A 74 13.69 -15.63 -7.66
N GLU A 75 12.81 -16.01 -8.59
CA GLU A 75 12.73 -15.35 -9.89
C GLU A 75 12.36 -13.88 -9.78
N TYR A 76 11.38 -13.53 -8.94
CA TYR A 76 10.98 -12.15 -8.74
C TYR A 76 12.11 -11.29 -8.14
N PHE A 77 12.76 -11.78 -7.08
CA PHE A 77 13.87 -11.05 -6.44
C PHE A 77 15.08 -10.91 -7.38
N ASN A 78 15.49 -12.01 -8.01
CA ASN A 78 16.70 -12.02 -8.85
C ASN A 78 16.49 -11.26 -10.16
N LYS A 79 15.35 -11.43 -10.84
CA LYS A 79 15.12 -10.85 -12.17
C LYS A 79 14.50 -9.46 -12.12
N SER A 80 13.52 -9.23 -11.23
CA SER A 80 12.76 -7.97 -11.21
C SER A 80 13.39 -6.93 -10.30
N LEU A 81 13.85 -7.34 -9.12
CA LEU A 81 14.41 -6.41 -8.12
C LEU A 81 15.94 -6.36 -8.13
N LYS A 82 16.60 -7.25 -8.88
CA LYS A 82 18.07 -7.42 -8.90
C LYS A 82 18.67 -7.66 -7.50
N PHE A 83 17.90 -8.26 -6.59
CA PHE A 83 18.41 -8.76 -5.32
C PHE A 83 18.70 -10.24 -5.46
N GLU A 84 19.94 -10.65 -5.19
CA GLU A 84 20.31 -12.06 -5.21
C GLU A 84 19.73 -12.77 -3.97
N LEU A 85 18.69 -13.58 -4.22
CA LEU A 85 18.13 -14.50 -3.24
C LEU A 85 18.72 -15.89 -3.48
N ILE A 86 19.34 -16.44 -2.44
CA ILE A 86 19.99 -17.75 -2.46
C ILE A 86 19.15 -18.74 -1.65
N ASN A 87 18.89 -19.92 -2.21
CA ASN A 87 18.30 -21.04 -1.49
C ASN A 87 19.37 -22.12 -1.22
N PRO A 88 20.10 -22.05 -0.10
CA PRO A 88 21.22 -22.94 0.16
C PRO A 88 20.75 -24.33 0.55
N TYR A 89 21.07 -25.37 -0.23
CA TYR A 89 20.57 -26.74 0.01
C TYR A 89 20.98 -27.34 1.35
N THR A 90 22.16 -27.00 1.86
CA THR A 90 22.75 -27.59 3.08
C THR A 90 22.32 -26.90 4.36
N ASP A 91 22.08 -25.59 4.33
CA ASP A 91 21.87 -24.78 5.53
C ASP A 91 20.42 -24.36 5.75
N GLN A 92 19.45 -24.88 4.97
CA GLN A 92 18.02 -24.54 5.12
C GLN A 92 17.52 -24.79 6.55
N TYR A 93 17.91 -25.92 7.15
CA TYR A 93 17.52 -26.25 8.52
C TYR A 93 18.11 -25.26 9.53
N ARG A 94 19.37 -24.87 9.37
CA ARG A 94 20.03 -23.88 10.25
C ARG A 94 19.38 -22.51 10.14
N ILE A 95 19.11 -22.06 8.92
CA ILE A 95 18.41 -20.79 8.66
C ILE A 95 16.99 -20.84 9.22
N PHE A 96 16.31 -21.99 9.15
CA PHE A 96 15.00 -22.15 9.77
C PHE A 96 15.05 -21.99 11.30
N LEU A 97 16.10 -22.47 11.96
CA LEU A 97 16.27 -22.30 13.41
C LEU A 97 16.40 -20.84 13.84
N ASP A 98 16.87 -19.95 12.96
CA ASP A 98 16.96 -18.50 13.23
C ASP A 98 15.57 -17.85 13.40
N PHE A 99 14.48 -18.51 12.95
CA PHE A 99 13.10 -18.04 13.15
C PHE A 99 12.52 -18.43 14.51
N ILE A 100 13.18 -19.31 15.27
CA ILE A 100 12.73 -19.70 16.60
C ILE A 100 13.18 -18.61 17.59
N PRO A 101 12.25 -18.01 18.36
CA PRO A 101 12.59 -17.01 19.37
C PRO A 101 13.66 -17.54 20.35
N ALA A 102 14.58 -16.67 20.76
CA ALA A 102 15.74 -16.95 21.62
C ALA A 102 16.93 -17.70 20.99
N ASN A 103 16.86 -18.08 19.70
CA ASN A 103 18.07 -18.51 18.98
C ASN A 103 18.91 -17.30 18.52
N SER A 104 20.23 -17.49 18.46
CA SER A 104 21.15 -16.56 17.81
C SER A 104 21.37 -16.97 16.35
N ASN A 105 21.60 -16.01 15.45
CA ASN A 105 21.88 -16.26 14.04
C ASN A 105 23.00 -17.31 13.86
N TYR A 106 22.64 -18.52 13.44
CA TYR A 106 23.59 -19.63 13.23
C TYR A 106 24.41 -19.42 11.96
N ASN A 107 23.81 -18.82 10.93
CA ASN A 107 24.48 -18.59 9.67
C ASN A 107 24.97 -17.13 9.56
N ARG A 108 26.28 -16.94 9.73
CA ARG A 108 26.91 -15.62 9.63
C ARG A 108 27.37 -15.28 8.22
N ASP A 109 27.33 -16.21 7.27
CA ASP A 109 27.83 -16.01 5.90
C ASP A 109 26.96 -15.03 5.12
N PHE A 110 25.69 -14.92 5.47
CA PHE A 110 24.73 -13.97 4.90
C PHE A 110 24.66 -12.63 5.63
N ILE A 111 25.54 -12.36 6.61
CA ILE A 111 25.57 -11.07 7.30
C ILE A 111 26.28 -10.04 6.41
N GLN A 112 25.54 -9.00 6.03
CA GLN A 112 26.03 -7.88 5.26
C GLN A 112 26.04 -6.61 6.09
N LEU A 113 27.02 -5.73 5.85
CA LEU A 113 27.05 -4.39 6.43
C LEU A 113 26.34 -3.45 5.46
N VAL A 114 25.15 -3.00 5.85
CA VAL A 114 24.32 -2.13 5.01
C VAL A 114 24.08 -0.79 5.71
N PRO A 115 24.06 0.33 4.95
CA PRO A 115 23.55 1.60 5.44
C PRO A 115 22.05 1.49 5.75
N MET A 116 21.59 2.22 6.78
CA MET A 116 20.16 2.24 7.13
C MET A 116 19.28 2.73 5.97
N GLU A 117 19.76 3.69 5.18
CA GLU A 117 19.06 4.20 3.98
C GLU A 117 18.84 3.10 2.93
N THR A 118 19.84 2.22 2.73
CA THR A 118 19.73 1.08 1.81
C THR A 118 18.73 0.05 2.31
N LEU A 119 18.71 -0.24 3.62
CA LEU A 119 17.73 -1.16 4.19
C LEU A 119 16.31 -0.60 4.08
N ALA A 120 16.11 0.69 4.40
CA ALA A 120 14.83 1.36 4.27
C ALA A 120 14.36 1.44 2.81
N GLY A 121 15.29 1.73 1.88
CA GLY A 121 15.05 1.75 0.44
C GLY A 121 14.83 0.37 -0.19
N GLY A 122 15.19 -0.71 0.51
CA GLY A 122 14.91 -2.10 0.09
C GLY A 122 13.44 -2.49 0.25
N VAL A 123 12.62 -1.66 0.92
CA VAL A 123 11.16 -1.86 1.03
C VAL A 123 10.81 -3.21 1.70
N PHE A 124 11.74 -3.81 2.44
CA PHE A 124 11.53 -5.07 3.17
C PHE A 124 10.44 -4.87 4.23
N GLY A 125 9.34 -5.59 4.10
CA GLY A 125 8.18 -5.46 4.98
C GLY A 125 7.14 -4.44 4.52
N ALA A 126 7.34 -3.75 3.40
CA ALA A 126 6.23 -3.02 2.81
C ALA A 126 5.22 -4.00 2.23
N SER A 127 3.96 -3.69 2.45
CA SER A 127 2.84 -4.48 1.96
C SER A 127 2.16 -3.74 0.82
N ASP A 128 1.77 -4.48 -0.21
CA ASP A 128 0.77 -4.07 -1.20
C ASP A 128 -0.67 -4.21 -0.64
N HIS A 129 -0.82 -4.40 0.68
CA HIS A 129 -2.12 -4.40 1.34
C HIS A 129 -2.75 -3.03 1.24
N LEU A 130 -3.80 -2.95 0.42
CA LEU A 130 -4.60 -1.77 0.18
C LEU A 130 -6.04 -2.05 0.59
N GLY A 131 -6.63 -1.14 1.37
CA GLY A 131 -8.00 -1.21 1.84
C GLY A 131 -8.13 -1.51 3.34
N ASP A 132 -9.38 -1.56 3.79
CA ASP A 132 -9.77 -1.88 5.15
C ASP A 132 -9.96 -3.38 5.36
N SER A 133 -9.86 -3.83 6.62
CA SER A 133 -10.14 -5.22 7.00
C SER A 133 -11.63 -5.58 6.94
N VAL A 134 -12.50 -4.57 7.01
CA VAL A 134 -13.97 -4.67 6.93
C VAL A 134 -14.45 -3.48 6.12
N GLY A 135 -15.45 -3.69 5.26
CA GLY A 135 -16.09 -2.61 4.52
C GLY A 135 -16.70 -3.08 3.22
N ALA A 136 -17.16 -2.11 2.45
CA ALA A 136 -17.69 -2.31 1.12
C ALA A 136 -16.57 -2.72 0.16
N TYR A 137 -16.82 -3.74 -0.65
CA TYR A 137 -15.88 -4.12 -1.71
C TYR A 137 -15.89 -3.07 -2.82
N ILE A 138 -14.71 -2.52 -3.17
CA ILE A 138 -14.59 -1.43 -4.16
C ILE A 138 -13.73 -1.78 -5.38
N GLY A 139 -13.01 -2.91 -5.37
CA GLY A 139 -12.19 -3.30 -6.52
C GLY A 139 -11.05 -4.26 -6.18
N TYR A 140 -10.12 -4.40 -7.12
CA TYR A 140 -8.91 -5.21 -6.95
C TYR A 140 -7.65 -4.36 -7.11
N THR A 141 -6.57 -4.73 -6.42
CA THR A 141 -5.24 -4.22 -6.74
C THR A 141 -4.78 -4.77 -8.10
N VAL A 142 -4.14 -3.93 -8.93
CA VAL A 142 -3.74 -4.29 -10.30
C VAL A 142 -2.71 -5.43 -10.30
N ASN A 143 -1.67 -5.32 -9.48
CA ASN A 143 -0.56 -6.27 -9.49
C ASN A 143 -0.79 -7.50 -8.61
N GLY A 144 -1.65 -7.39 -7.58
CA GLY A 144 -1.88 -8.45 -6.61
C GLY A 144 -3.20 -9.20 -6.78
N ASN A 145 -4.10 -8.71 -7.63
CA ASN A 145 -5.49 -9.15 -7.75
C ASN A 145 -6.18 -9.33 -6.38
N ARG A 146 -5.83 -8.45 -5.42
CA ARG A 146 -6.32 -8.52 -4.05
C ARG A 146 -7.56 -7.67 -3.91
N LYS A 147 -8.58 -8.20 -3.24
CA LYS A 147 -9.81 -7.46 -2.96
C LYS A 147 -9.51 -6.27 -2.06
N VAL A 148 -9.97 -5.10 -2.48
CA VAL A 148 -9.89 -3.85 -1.72
C VAL A 148 -11.28 -3.59 -1.14
N TYR A 149 -11.33 -3.42 0.17
CA TYR A 149 -12.54 -3.03 0.90
C TYR A 149 -12.37 -1.61 1.47
N LEU A 150 -13.47 -0.89 1.63
CA LEU A 150 -13.48 0.47 2.16
C LEU A 150 -14.65 0.62 3.15
N TYR A 151 -14.34 1.08 4.35
CA TYR A 151 -15.30 1.50 5.36
C TYR A 151 -14.97 2.92 5.83
N MET A 152 -15.73 3.89 5.31
CA MET A 152 -15.49 5.32 5.60
C MET A 152 -15.54 5.64 7.10
N GLY A 153 -16.35 4.92 7.88
CA GLY A 153 -16.44 5.08 9.33
C GLY A 153 -15.20 4.62 10.11
N ARG A 154 -14.21 3.98 9.47
CA ARG A 154 -12.96 3.59 10.13
C ARG A 154 -12.12 4.82 10.48
N ALA A 155 -12.08 5.83 9.60
CA ALA A 155 -11.25 7.01 9.80
C ALA A 155 -11.65 7.75 11.08
N THR A 156 -12.95 7.95 11.30
CA THR A 156 -13.48 8.59 12.51
C THR A 156 -13.18 7.79 13.78
N LYS A 157 -13.27 6.45 13.73
CA LYS A 157 -12.86 5.57 14.84
C LYS A 157 -11.38 5.69 15.21
N LEU A 158 -10.54 6.12 14.26
CA LEU A 158 -9.11 6.36 14.46
C LEU A 158 -8.77 7.83 14.70
N ASN A 159 -9.76 8.69 14.99
CA ASN A 159 -9.59 10.14 15.13
C ASN A 159 -8.93 10.80 13.91
N LYS A 160 -9.30 10.34 12.71
CA LYS A 160 -8.87 10.89 11.42
C LYS A 160 -10.07 11.41 10.62
N SER A 161 -9.82 12.34 9.71
CA SER A 161 -10.85 12.86 8.80
C SER A 161 -11.32 11.74 7.85
N PRO A 162 -12.64 11.52 7.72
CA PRO A 162 -13.21 10.61 6.73
C PRO A 162 -13.42 11.29 5.36
N ALA A 163 -12.83 12.46 5.11
CA ALA A 163 -12.99 13.15 3.84
C ALA A 163 -12.34 12.36 2.68
N MET A 164 -13.08 12.21 1.58
CA MET A 164 -12.62 11.55 0.35
C MET A 164 -12.87 12.44 -0.85
N GLY A 165 -11.84 12.59 -1.69
CA GLY A 165 -11.94 13.27 -2.98
C GLY A 165 -11.76 12.28 -4.14
N ILE A 166 -12.59 12.40 -5.17
CA ILE A 166 -12.54 11.55 -6.38
C ILE A 166 -12.20 12.43 -7.58
N TYR A 167 -11.03 12.19 -8.19
CA TYR A 167 -10.49 12.99 -9.29
C TYR A 167 -10.20 12.12 -10.53
N GLY A 168 -10.10 12.76 -11.69
CA GLY A 168 -9.86 12.06 -12.96
C GLY A 168 -10.48 12.77 -14.18
N ASN A 169 -10.18 12.27 -15.38
CA ASN A 169 -10.65 12.84 -16.65
C ASN A 169 -12.14 12.55 -16.90
N LEU A 170 -12.75 13.28 -17.84
CA LEU A 170 -14.11 12.99 -18.31
C LEU A 170 -14.17 11.55 -18.87
N GLY A 171 -15.22 10.80 -18.53
CA GLY A 171 -15.34 9.38 -18.89
C GLY A 171 -14.54 8.41 -17.99
N GLY A 172 -13.68 8.89 -17.10
CA GLY A 172 -12.84 8.05 -16.22
C GLY A 172 -13.59 7.37 -15.06
N GLY A 173 -14.92 7.29 -15.08
CA GLY A 173 -15.70 6.56 -14.06
C GLY A 173 -15.88 7.26 -12.71
N LYS A 174 -15.52 8.55 -12.58
CA LYS A 174 -15.66 9.31 -11.32
C LYS A 174 -17.06 9.25 -10.71
N SER A 175 -18.09 9.65 -11.47
CA SER A 175 -19.47 9.68 -10.98
C SER A 175 -19.96 8.27 -10.64
N PHE A 176 -19.60 7.28 -11.46
CA PHE A 176 -19.93 5.88 -11.20
C PHE A 176 -19.33 5.41 -9.86
N ASN A 177 -18.05 5.67 -9.64
CA ASN A 177 -17.36 5.24 -8.41
C ASN A 177 -17.92 5.96 -7.17
N ALA A 178 -18.17 7.27 -7.26
CA ALA A 178 -18.82 8.02 -6.19
C ALA A 178 -20.18 7.44 -5.82
N ASN A 179 -21.01 7.14 -6.83
CA ASN A 179 -22.34 6.56 -6.64
C ASN A 179 -22.25 5.16 -6.04
N LEU A 180 -21.34 4.32 -6.53
CA LEU A 180 -21.11 2.98 -6.01
C LEU A 180 -20.75 3.01 -4.53
N ILE A 181 -19.80 3.87 -4.14
CA ILE A 181 -19.38 4.00 -2.74
C ILE A 181 -20.57 4.41 -1.86
N VAL A 182 -21.37 5.39 -2.28
CA VAL A 182 -22.54 5.85 -1.52
C VAL A 182 -23.58 4.73 -1.38
N VAL A 183 -23.98 4.10 -2.48
CA VAL A 183 -24.98 3.01 -2.46
C VAL A 183 -24.52 1.88 -1.55
N LEU A 184 -23.25 1.46 -1.66
CA LEU A 184 -22.70 0.40 -0.81
C LEU A 184 -22.74 0.79 0.67
N HIS A 185 -22.38 2.03 1.03
CA HIS A 185 -22.41 2.46 2.43
C HIS A 185 -23.84 2.58 2.98
N VAL A 186 -24.80 2.99 2.16
CA VAL A 186 -26.23 3.00 2.55
C VAL A 186 -26.72 1.58 2.80
N LEU A 187 -26.35 0.62 1.96
CA LEU A 187 -26.70 -0.79 2.15
C LEU A 187 -26.08 -1.41 3.42
N PHE A 188 -24.93 -0.89 3.86
CA PHE A 188 -24.34 -1.26 5.16
C PHE A 188 -24.91 -0.47 6.35
N GLY A 189 -25.99 0.29 6.16
CA GLY A 189 -26.72 0.98 7.23
C GLY A 189 -26.31 2.44 7.45
N SER A 190 -25.58 3.07 6.52
CA SER A 190 -25.27 4.51 6.59
C SER A 190 -26.40 5.36 5.99
N SER A 191 -26.49 6.62 6.42
CA SER A 191 -27.31 7.62 5.72
C SER A 191 -26.44 8.45 4.77
N ALA A 192 -27.00 8.89 3.64
CA ALA A 192 -26.29 9.70 2.67
C ALA A 192 -27.11 10.94 2.29
N LEU A 193 -26.45 12.09 2.24
CA LEU A 193 -26.97 13.33 1.66
C LEU A 193 -26.17 13.65 0.41
N ILE A 194 -26.86 13.84 -0.71
CA ILE A 194 -26.23 14.12 -2.02
C ILE A 194 -26.74 15.46 -2.54
N PHE A 195 -25.82 16.37 -2.81
CA PHE A 195 -26.10 17.57 -3.60
C PHE A 195 -25.84 17.26 -5.07
N ASP A 196 -26.89 17.21 -5.87
CA ASP A 196 -26.82 16.83 -7.29
C ASP A 196 -27.26 17.96 -8.23
N PRO A 197 -26.39 18.96 -8.49
CA PRO A 197 -26.73 20.09 -9.35
C PRO A 197 -26.99 19.69 -10.82
N LYS A 198 -26.58 18.47 -11.22
CA LYS A 198 -26.78 17.96 -12.59
C LYS A 198 -28.04 17.12 -12.75
N SER A 199 -28.73 16.82 -11.64
CA SER A 199 -29.94 15.98 -11.62
C SER A 199 -29.73 14.59 -12.23
N GLU A 200 -28.50 14.06 -12.18
CA GLU A 200 -28.14 12.74 -12.69
C GLU A 200 -28.74 11.59 -11.86
N ARG A 201 -29.26 11.86 -10.66
CA ARG A 201 -29.73 10.86 -9.69
C ARG A 201 -31.23 10.92 -9.42
N SER A 202 -31.93 11.79 -10.13
CA SER A 202 -33.38 12.01 -10.00
C SER A 202 -34.24 10.77 -10.25
N HIS A 203 -33.71 9.78 -10.96
CA HIS A 203 -34.38 8.53 -11.31
C HIS A 203 -34.00 7.35 -10.40
N TRP A 204 -33.21 7.58 -9.35
CA TRP A 204 -32.72 6.48 -8.49
C TRP A 204 -33.85 5.77 -7.75
N ALA A 205 -34.84 6.49 -7.24
CA ALA A 205 -36.00 5.87 -6.59
C ALA A 205 -36.74 4.87 -7.50
N ASP A 206 -36.74 5.13 -8.81
CA ASP A 206 -37.36 4.24 -9.80
C ASP A 206 -36.45 3.09 -10.21
N LYS A 207 -35.14 3.37 -10.43
CA LYS A 207 -34.17 2.39 -10.95
C LYS A 207 -33.53 1.50 -9.88
N LEU A 208 -33.49 1.95 -8.64
CA LEU A 208 -33.02 1.19 -7.47
C LEU A 208 -34.23 0.80 -6.62
N ASP A 209 -35.17 0.09 -7.24
CA ASP A 209 -36.45 -0.32 -6.66
C ASP A 209 -36.30 -1.05 -5.32
N PHE A 210 -35.29 -1.92 -5.21
CA PHE A 210 -34.96 -2.68 -3.99
C PHE A 210 -34.62 -1.82 -2.77
N MET A 211 -34.31 -0.54 -2.97
CA MET A 211 -34.03 0.42 -1.90
C MET A 211 -34.82 1.72 -2.06
N ARG A 212 -35.91 1.69 -2.83
CA ARG A 212 -36.76 2.86 -3.08
C ARG A 212 -37.20 3.55 -1.80
N ASP A 213 -37.60 2.77 -0.80
CA ASP A 213 -38.08 3.29 0.50
C ASP A 213 -36.99 4.01 1.30
N LEU A 214 -35.71 3.82 0.95
CA LEU A 214 -34.56 4.50 1.55
C LEU A 214 -34.17 5.79 0.81
N ILE A 215 -34.80 6.08 -0.33
CA ILE A 215 -34.44 7.21 -1.19
C ILE A 215 -35.52 8.30 -1.10
N SER A 216 -35.12 9.46 -0.59
CA SER A 216 -35.92 10.69 -0.67
C SER A 216 -35.26 11.69 -1.62
N ILE A 217 -36.05 12.29 -2.50
CA ILE A 217 -35.57 13.27 -3.49
C ILE A 217 -36.31 14.57 -3.28
N VAL A 218 -35.57 15.61 -2.90
CA VAL A 218 -36.07 16.99 -2.83
C VAL A 218 -35.53 17.75 -4.05
N ARG A 219 -36.43 18.30 -4.86
CA ARG A 219 -36.09 19.14 -6.01
C ARG A 219 -36.18 20.61 -5.60
N LEU A 220 -35.17 21.37 -6.02
CA LEU A 220 -35.07 22.81 -5.81
C LEU A 220 -34.93 23.46 -7.18
N THR A 221 -36.06 23.73 -7.82
CA THR A 221 -36.12 24.45 -9.10
C THR A 221 -36.82 25.79 -8.92
N PRO A 222 -36.74 26.70 -9.92
CA PRO A 222 -37.48 27.96 -9.91
C PRO A 222 -39.01 27.80 -10.10
N ASN A 223 -39.52 26.58 -10.29
CA ASN A 223 -40.94 26.35 -10.51
C ASN A 223 -41.76 26.62 -9.24
N ASP A 224 -43.00 27.07 -9.42
CA ASP A 224 -43.90 27.37 -8.30
C ASP A 224 -44.15 26.14 -7.40
N GLU A 225 -44.10 24.93 -7.95
CA GLU A 225 -44.26 23.66 -7.21
C GLU A 225 -43.14 23.38 -6.19
N ASP A 226 -41.98 24.02 -6.36
CA ASP A 226 -40.81 23.86 -5.48
C ASP A 226 -40.67 25.01 -4.47
N LYS A 227 -41.53 26.03 -4.57
CA LYS A 227 -41.49 27.21 -3.71
C LYS A 227 -41.70 26.82 -2.24
N GLY A 228 -40.77 27.27 -1.38
CA GLY A 228 -40.87 27.08 0.07
C GLY A 228 -40.54 25.68 0.58
N LYS A 229 -40.03 24.75 -0.24
CA LYS A 229 -39.66 23.39 0.18
C LYS A 229 -38.56 23.33 1.24
N LEU A 230 -37.69 24.34 1.29
CA LEU A 230 -36.66 24.51 2.31
C LEU A 230 -36.87 25.77 3.15
N ASP A 231 -38.09 26.29 3.19
CA ASP A 231 -38.42 27.40 4.08
C ASP A 231 -38.38 26.91 5.53
N PRO A 232 -37.53 27.49 6.41
CA PRO A 232 -37.46 27.10 7.81
C PRO A 232 -38.81 27.14 8.53
N PHE A 233 -39.67 28.11 8.20
CA PHE A 233 -40.98 28.24 8.83
C PHE A 233 -41.99 27.19 8.37
N ASN A 234 -41.77 26.57 7.19
CA ASN A 234 -42.54 25.41 6.76
C ASN A 234 -42.02 24.10 7.37
N LEU A 235 -40.71 24.01 7.64
CA LEU A 235 -40.07 22.82 8.20
C LEU A 235 -40.25 22.72 9.72
N TYR A 236 -40.20 23.85 10.43
CA TYR A 236 -40.35 23.97 11.88
C TYR A 236 -41.64 24.71 12.23
N ASN A 237 -42.76 24.25 11.65
CA ASN A 237 -44.10 24.82 11.89
C ASN A 237 -44.50 24.81 13.37
N ASP A 238 -44.03 23.83 14.13
CA ASP A 238 -44.31 23.66 15.56
C ASP A 238 -43.27 24.33 16.46
N ASN A 239 -42.21 24.91 15.91
CA ASN A 239 -41.13 25.55 16.66
C ASN A 239 -40.59 26.80 15.93
N ILE A 240 -41.29 27.92 16.15
CA ILE A 240 -40.98 29.21 15.51
C ILE A 240 -39.58 29.72 15.89
N ASP A 241 -39.11 29.43 17.10
CA ASP A 241 -37.78 29.87 17.55
C ASP A 241 -36.67 29.16 16.77
N GLU A 242 -36.76 27.84 16.59
CA GLU A 242 -35.83 27.09 15.71
C GLU A 242 -35.93 27.52 14.25
N ALA A 243 -37.13 27.83 13.76
CA ALA A 243 -37.31 28.38 12.41
C ALA A 243 -36.57 29.72 12.24
N CYS A 244 -36.66 30.61 13.25
CA CYS A 244 -35.93 31.87 13.25
C CYS A 244 -34.41 31.64 13.25
N ASP A 245 -33.90 30.80 14.15
CA ASP A 245 -32.46 30.51 14.26
C ASP A 245 -31.87 29.93 12.96
N LEU A 246 -32.62 29.06 12.26
CA LEU A 246 -32.20 28.51 10.98
C LEU A 246 -32.23 29.54 9.86
N ALA A 247 -33.17 30.51 9.89
CA ALA A 247 -33.30 31.56 8.89
C ALA A 247 -32.22 32.67 9.02
N PHE A 248 -31.62 32.83 10.20
CA PHE A 248 -30.58 33.83 10.46
C PHE A 248 -29.16 33.38 10.07
N ASN A 249 -28.93 32.08 9.83
CA ASN A 249 -27.65 31.53 9.36
C ASN A 249 -27.54 31.53 7.84
#